data_AF-A0AA46TUP8-F1
#
_entry.id   AF-A0AA46TUP8-F1
#
_cell.length_a   1.000
_cell.length_b   1.000
_cell.length_c   1.000
_cell.angle_alpha   90.00
_cell.angle_beta   90.00
_cell.angle_gamma   90.00
#
_symmetry.space_group_name_H-M   'P 1'
#
loop_
_entity.id
_entity.type
_entity.pdbx_description
1 polymer ?
#
loop_
_entity_poly.entity_id
_entity_poly.type
_entity_poly.pdbx_seq_one_letter_code
_entity_poly.pdbx_strand_id
1 'polypeptide(L)'
;MAFLKQDKKALDNLYKVAFEAGYPYISLAAKASYTELSPENIDTITDYLYDIKVWGQIELYVFYFTMNKLSIRDILYILDLFLLEKKHKIFNSVKYLEIFVCACCRAIALLASKGYQEYSAHILNRVESLELVQSMFLRNLLNLSKGFWTYRFKDEKAGNTMMLQALEIFHQIGSQEIAQYYQQQYDIHVKKVNV
;
A
#
# COMPACT_ATOMS: atom_id res chain seq x y z
N MET A 1 -5.65 -6.06 13.44
CA MET A 1 -6.13 -4.86 12.72
C MET A 1 -7.24 -5.29 11.74
N ALA A 2 -8.41 -4.65 11.71
CA ALA A 2 -9.58 -5.09 10.92
C ALA A 2 -9.28 -5.27 9.42
N PHE A 3 -8.47 -4.37 8.84
CA PHE A 3 -8.01 -4.46 7.46
C PHE A 3 -7.25 -5.76 7.16
N LEU A 4 -6.26 -6.12 7.98
CA LEU A 4 -5.47 -7.34 7.76
C LEU A 4 -6.32 -8.61 7.92
N LYS A 5 -7.33 -8.57 8.80
CA LYS A 5 -8.28 -9.67 9.00
C LYS A 5 -9.38 -9.71 7.92
N GLN A 6 -9.42 -8.73 7.01
CA GLN A 6 -10.50 -8.56 6.04
C GLN A 6 -11.90 -8.56 6.70
N ASP A 7 -11.98 -8.03 7.93
CA ASP A 7 -13.21 -8.00 8.72
C ASP A 7 -14.12 -6.86 8.24
N LYS A 8 -14.99 -7.18 7.28
CA LYS A 8 -15.93 -6.22 6.67
C LYS A 8 -16.86 -5.59 7.70
N LYS A 9 -17.28 -6.32 8.74
CA LYS A 9 -18.20 -5.82 9.76
C LYS A 9 -17.51 -4.77 10.63
N ALA A 10 -16.28 -5.05 11.06
CA ALA A 10 -15.48 -4.08 11.81
C ALA A 10 -15.14 -2.83 10.99
N LEU A 11 -14.85 -2.99 9.69
CA LEU A 11 -14.58 -1.87 8.79
C LEU A 11 -15.83 -1.01 8.52
N ASP A 12 -16.99 -1.64 8.34
CA ASP A 12 -18.28 -0.94 8.19
C ASP A 12 -18.66 -0.17 9.46
N ASN A 13 -18.40 -0.75 10.63
CA ASN A 13 -18.59 -0.06 11.91
C ASN A 13 -17.65 1.15 12.03
N LEU A 14 -16.38 0.99 11.65
CA LEU A 14 -15.42 2.10 11.64
C LEU A 14 -15.85 3.22 10.69
N TYR A 15 -16.35 2.88 9.50
CA TYR A 15 -16.92 3.83 8.55
C TYR A 15 -18.03 4.68 9.19
N LYS A 16 -19.00 4.02 9.84
CA LYS A 16 -20.15 4.68 10.51
C LYS A 16 -19.72 5.58 11.65
N VAL A 17 -18.89 5.07 12.56
CA VAL A 17 -18.41 5.83 13.72
C VAL A 17 -17.59 7.05 13.29
N ALA A 18 -16.71 6.90 12.31
CA ALA A 18 -15.92 8.01 11.80
C ALA A 18 -16.80 9.06 11.08
N PHE A 19 -17.83 8.62 10.36
CA PHE A 19 -18.79 9.51 9.70
C PHE A 19 -19.56 10.34 10.73
N GLU A 20 -20.14 9.68 11.74
CA GLU A 20 -20.91 10.33 12.82
C GLU A 20 -20.04 11.29 13.66
N ALA A 21 -18.76 10.95 13.86
CA ALA A 21 -17.81 11.78 14.59
C ALA A 21 -17.23 12.95 13.77
N GLY A 22 -17.63 13.13 12.50
CA GLY A 22 -17.16 14.23 11.66
C GLY A 22 -15.77 14.03 11.07
N TYR A 23 -15.32 12.79 10.87
CA TYR A 23 -14.05 12.43 10.22
C TYR A 23 -14.28 11.83 8.82
N PRO A 24 -14.66 12.64 7.81
CA PRO A 24 -15.10 12.14 6.51
C PRO A 24 -14.01 11.35 5.78
N TYR A 25 -12.75 11.77 5.82
CA TYR A 25 -11.67 11.10 5.09
C TYR A 25 -11.28 9.75 5.71
N ILE A 26 -11.31 9.66 7.05
CA ILE A 26 -11.10 8.39 7.76
C ILE A 26 -12.27 7.43 7.48
N SER A 27 -13.50 7.97 7.46
CA SER A 27 -14.70 7.21 7.10
C SER A 27 -14.58 6.63 5.68
N LEU A 28 -14.22 7.45 4.70
CA LEU A 28 -14.03 7.01 3.32
C LEU A 28 -12.86 6.03 3.15
N ALA A 29 -11.77 6.20 3.88
CA ALA A 29 -10.65 5.25 3.90
C ALA A 29 -11.08 3.87 4.46
N ALA A 30 -11.92 3.85 5.51
CA ALA A 30 -12.51 2.62 6.02
C ALA A 30 -13.42 1.97 4.97
N LYS A 31 -14.29 2.75 4.31
CA LYS A 31 -15.18 2.27 3.25
C LYS A 31 -14.44 1.69 2.04
N ALA A 32 -13.39 2.37 1.57
CA ALA A 32 -12.54 1.94 0.46
C ALA A 32 -11.86 0.57 0.71
N SER A 33 -11.71 0.21 1.99
CA SER A 33 -11.03 -1.02 2.41
C SER A 33 -11.87 -2.29 2.24
N TYR A 34 -13.19 -2.19 2.06
CA TYR A 34 -14.07 -3.36 1.89
C TYR A 34 -15.07 -3.28 0.74
N THR A 35 -15.20 -2.12 0.08
CA THR A 35 -16.12 -1.93 -1.04
C THR A 35 -15.62 -0.88 -2.03
N GLU A 36 -16.32 -0.75 -3.15
CA GLU A 36 -16.11 0.34 -4.11
C GLU A 36 -16.65 1.68 -3.58
N LEU A 37 -16.04 2.76 -4.03
CA LEU A 37 -16.50 4.13 -3.76
C LEU A 37 -17.23 4.69 -4.98
N SER A 38 -18.19 5.59 -4.74
CA SER A 38 -18.80 6.35 -5.83
C SER A 38 -17.81 7.37 -6.39
N PRO A 39 -17.97 7.82 -7.65
CA PRO A 39 -17.11 8.83 -8.26
C PRO A 39 -16.95 10.08 -7.39
N GLU A 40 -18.04 10.58 -6.81
CA GLU A 40 -18.03 11.80 -5.97
C GLU A 40 -17.17 11.61 -4.72
N ASN A 41 -17.17 10.41 -4.13
CA ASN A 41 -16.33 10.10 -2.98
C ASN A 41 -14.85 9.96 -3.38
N ILE A 42 -14.57 9.47 -4.59
CA ILE A 42 -13.21 9.40 -5.12
C ILE A 42 -12.68 10.82 -5.38
N ASP A 43 -13.49 11.68 -5.99
CA ASP A 43 -13.15 13.10 -6.20
C ASP A 43 -12.89 13.80 -4.86
N THR A 44 -13.76 13.59 -3.87
CA THR A 44 -13.59 14.15 -2.50
C THR A 44 -12.26 13.72 -1.86
N ILE A 45 -11.87 12.45 -2.00
CA ILE A 45 -10.57 11.97 -1.48
C ILE A 45 -9.43 12.60 -2.27
N THR A 46 -9.55 12.66 -3.59
CA THR A 46 -8.50 13.18 -4.47
C THR A 46 -8.24 14.65 -4.16
N ASP A 47 -9.28 15.48 -4.13
CA ASP A 47 -9.19 16.90 -3.76
C ASP A 47 -8.54 17.09 -2.39
N TYR A 48 -8.98 16.31 -1.38
CA TYR A 48 -8.35 16.33 -0.07
C TYR A 48 -6.86 16.03 -0.12
N LEU A 49 -6.43 14.99 -0.85
CA LEU A 49 -5.03 14.60 -0.93
C LEU A 49 -4.17 15.66 -1.65
N TYR A 50 -4.73 16.39 -2.62
CA TYR A 50 -4.05 17.47 -3.32
C TYR A 50 -3.95 18.76 -2.48
N ASP A 51 -4.93 19.02 -1.61
CA ASP A 51 -4.97 20.23 -0.76
C ASP A 51 -4.08 20.14 0.50
N ILE A 52 -3.48 18.98 0.77
CA ILE A 52 -2.58 18.79 1.93
C ILE A 52 -1.33 19.65 1.76
N LYS A 53 -1.19 20.65 2.63
CA LYS A 53 0.02 21.49 2.74
C LYS A 53 1.12 20.82 3.57
N VAL A 54 0.73 20.06 4.59
CA VAL A 54 1.64 19.37 5.51
C VAL A 54 1.12 17.97 5.75
N TRP A 55 1.85 16.97 5.25
CA TRP A 55 1.49 15.57 5.41
C TRP A 55 1.78 15.07 6.82
N GLY A 56 0.73 14.60 7.49
CA GLY A 56 0.82 13.87 8.75
C GLY A 56 0.59 12.37 8.55
N GLN A 57 0.52 11.65 9.68
CA GLN A 57 0.30 10.20 9.65
C GLN A 57 -1.10 9.83 9.18
N ILE A 58 -2.11 10.65 9.52
CA ILE A 58 -3.50 10.40 9.13
C ILE A 58 -3.64 10.48 7.62
N GLU A 59 -3.07 11.52 7.01
CA GLU A 59 -3.07 11.74 5.56
C GLU A 59 -2.42 10.56 4.82
N LEU A 60 -1.28 10.06 5.31
CA LEU A 60 -0.61 8.89 4.74
C LEU A 60 -1.46 7.62 4.85
N TYR A 61 -2.18 7.44 5.97
CA TYR A 61 -3.11 6.32 6.12
C TYR A 61 -4.30 6.44 5.18
N VAL A 62 -4.90 7.63 5.06
CA VAL A 62 -5.99 7.88 4.11
C VAL A 62 -5.51 7.50 2.71
N PHE A 63 -4.37 8.04 2.27
CA PHE A 63 -3.77 7.68 0.98
C PHE A 63 -3.55 6.16 0.84
N TYR A 64 -2.93 5.51 1.84
CA TYR A 64 -2.67 4.07 1.81
C TYR A 64 -3.94 3.24 1.61
N PHE A 65 -5.02 3.57 2.32
CA PHE A 65 -6.26 2.79 2.30
C PHE A 65 -7.15 3.10 1.10
N THR A 66 -7.06 4.30 0.53
CA THR A 66 -7.84 4.69 -0.67
C THR A 66 -7.10 4.48 -1.98
N MET A 67 -5.79 4.16 -1.94
CA MET A 67 -4.90 4.05 -3.10
C MET A 67 -5.46 3.25 -4.28
N ASN A 68 -6.17 2.14 -4.04
CA ASN A 68 -6.71 1.31 -5.12
C ASN A 68 -7.89 1.96 -5.87
N LYS A 69 -8.46 3.03 -5.33
CA LYS A 69 -9.57 3.80 -5.92
C LYS A 69 -9.07 5.00 -6.73
N LEU A 70 -7.84 5.44 -6.50
CA LEU A 70 -7.24 6.59 -7.17
C LEU A 70 -6.79 6.23 -8.59
N SER A 71 -6.71 7.24 -9.45
CA SER A 71 -6.08 7.08 -10.76
C SER A 71 -4.58 6.82 -10.60
N ILE A 72 -3.97 6.16 -11.57
CA ILE A 72 -2.52 5.89 -11.54
C ILE A 72 -1.72 7.19 -11.54
N ARG A 73 -2.22 8.21 -12.24
CA ARG A 73 -1.61 9.53 -12.28
C ARG A 73 -1.57 10.15 -10.88
N ASP A 74 -2.66 10.04 -10.11
CA ASP A 74 -2.73 10.61 -8.75
C ASP A 74 -1.82 9.85 -7.79
N ILE A 75 -1.79 8.52 -7.87
CA ILE A 75 -0.89 7.69 -7.05
C ILE A 75 0.57 8.10 -7.29
N LEU A 76 0.98 8.23 -8.55
CA LEU A 76 2.34 8.63 -8.91
C LEU A 76 2.66 10.04 -8.45
N TYR A 77 1.77 10.99 -8.73
CA TYR A 77 1.93 12.38 -8.33
C TYR A 77 2.14 12.49 -6.82
N ILE A 78 1.27 11.89 -6.01
CA ILE A 78 1.35 11.92 -4.54
C ILE A 78 2.65 11.29 -4.04
N LEU A 79 3.03 10.12 -4.56
CA LEU A 79 4.29 9.48 -4.14
C LEU A 79 5.50 10.32 -4.50
N ASP A 80 5.51 10.95 -5.68
CA ASP A 80 6.62 11.77 -6.17
C ASP A 80 6.79 13.08 -5.42
N LEU A 81 5.75 13.59 -4.73
CA LEU A 81 5.91 14.69 -3.75
C LEU A 81 7.01 14.38 -2.73
N PHE A 82 7.17 13.10 -2.37
CA PHE A 82 8.18 12.64 -1.41
C PHE A 82 9.39 12.04 -2.11
N LEU A 83 9.15 11.16 -3.10
CA LEU A 83 10.22 10.37 -3.71
C LEU A 83 11.19 11.21 -4.50
N LEU A 84 10.82 12.38 -5.02
CA LEU A 84 11.75 13.23 -5.78
C LEU A 84 12.71 14.03 -4.89
N GLU A 85 12.36 14.26 -3.62
CA GLU A 85 13.20 14.98 -2.66
C GLU A 85 14.07 14.03 -1.83
N LYS A 86 15.40 14.07 -2.02
CA LYS A 86 16.33 13.13 -1.35
C LYS A 86 16.29 13.13 0.18
N LYS A 87 15.87 14.23 0.81
CA LYS A 87 15.87 14.42 2.27
C LYS A 87 14.51 14.95 2.76
N HIS A 88 13.43 14.46 2.15
CA HIS A 88 12.10 14.88 2.54
C HIS A 88 11.89 14.69 4.05
N LYS A 89 11.30 15.69 4.71
CA LYS A 89 11.19 15.74 6.19
C LYS A 89 10.48 14.52 6.79
N ILE A 90 9.59 13.91 6.02
CA ILE A 90 8.82 12.72 6.42
C ILE A 90 9.72 11.51 6.70
N PHE A 91 10.90 11.44 6.07
CA PHE A 91 11.85 10.34 6.26
C PHE A 91 12.57 10.39 7.61
N ASN A 92 12.55 11.54 8.29
CA ASN A 92 13.20 11.72 9.60
C ASN A 92 12.37 11.13 10.76
N SER A 93 11.11 10.80 10.53
CA SER A 93 10.23 10.20 11.53
C SER A 93 9.98 8.74 11.16
N VAL A 94 10.43 7.81 12.03
CA VAL A 94 10.23 6.37 11.82
C VAL A 94 8.76 6.04 11.55
N LYS A 95 7.84 6.64 12.31
CA LYS A 95 6.39 6.40 12.15
C LYS A 95 5.86 6.82 10.79
N TYR A 96 6.33 7.94 10.25
CA TYR A 96 5.84 8.44 8.96
C TYR A 96 6.52 7.70 7.81
N LEU A 97 7.82 7.43 7.94
CA LEU A 97 8.58 6.62 7.00
C LEU A 97 7.98 5.22 6.85
N GLU A 98 7.59 4.57 7.95
CA GLU A 98 7.02 3.23 7.91
C GLU A 98 5.75 3.15 7.07
N ILE A 99 4.75 4.01 7.34
CA ILE A 99 3.52 4.02 6.55
C ILE A 99 3.77 4.46 5.10
N PHE A 100 4.71 5.38 4.87
CA PHE A 100 5.09 5.80 3.52
C PHE A 100 5.71 4.66 2.71
N VAL A 101 6.64 3.89 3.29
CA VAL A 101 7.25 2.72 2.63
C VAL A 101 6.19 1.63 2.39
N CYS A 102 5.27 1.40 3.34
CA CYS A 102 4.13 0.51 3.12
C CYS A 102 3.27 0.97 1.93
N ALA A 103 3.02 2.27 1.78
CA ALA A 103 2.31 2.83 0.64
C ALA A 103 3.08 2.62 -0.67
N CYS A 104 4.40 2.83 -0.69
CA CYS A 104 5.24 2.55 -1.84
C CYS A 104 5.18 1.06 -2.25
N CYS A 105 5.33 0.14 -1.30
CA CYS A 105 5.25 -1.30 -1.54
C CYS A 105 3.89 -1.73 -2.10
N ARG A 106 2.79 -1.13 -1.58
CA ARG A 106 1.44 -1.34 -2.08
C ARG A 106 1.26 -0.81 -3.50
N ALA A 107 1.78 0.39 -3.78
CA ALA A 107 1.75 0.98 -5.12
C ALA A 107 2.52 0.13 -6.13
N ILE A 108 3.73 -0.35 -5.79
CA ILE A 108 4.51 -1.26 -6.64
C ILE A 108 3.66 -2.48 -7.01
N ALA A 109 3.03 -3.14 -6.03
CA ALA A 109 2.19 -4.32 -6.27
C ALA A 109 0.95 -3.98 -7.11
N LEU A 110 0.26 -2.88 -6.81
CA LEU A 110 -0.94 -2.44 -7.53
C LEU A 110 -0.65 -2.09 -9.00
N LEU A 111 0.44 -1.36 -9.26
CA LEU A 111 0.81 -0.98 -10.61
C LEU A 111 1.33 -2.19 -11.39
N ALA A 112 2.08 -3.08 -10.74
CA ALA A 112 2.56 -4.31 -11.35
C ALA A 112 1.43 -5.28 -11.74
N SER A 113 0.40 -5.42 -10.89
CA SER A 113 -0.76 -6.28 -11.20
C SER A 113 -1.54 -5.76 -12.41
N LYS A 114 -1.60 -4.44 -12.59
CA LYS A 114 -2.21 -3.77 -13.75
C LYS A 114 -1.30 -3.67 -14.98
N GLY A 115 -0.05 -4.16 -14.92
CA GLY A 115 0.86 -4.19 -16.06
C GLY A 115 1.71 -2.93 -16.28
N TYR A 116 1.70 -1.97 -15.35
CA TYR A 116 2.47 -0.71 -15.46
C TYR A 116 3.92 -0.90 -15.00
N GLN A 117 4.74 -1.52 -15.84
CA GLN A 117 6.12 -1.89 -15.53
C GLN A 117 7.00 -0.68 -15.19
N GLU A 118 7.01 0.35 -16.03
CA GLU A 118 7.91 1.51 -15.87
C GLU A 118 7.60 2.30 -14.60
N TYR A 119 6.31 2.56 -14.35
CA TYR A 119 5.86 3.30 -13.16
C TYR A 119 6.10 2.54 -11.86
N SER A 120 5.86 1.23 -11.84
CA SER A 120 6.18 0.41 -10.66
C SER A 120 7.69 0.28 -10.43
N ALA A 121 8.49 0.20 -11.50
CA ALA A 121 9.96 0.21 -11.42
C ALA A 121 10.51 1.54 -10.90
N HIS A 122 9.94 2.68 -11.32
CA HIS A 122 10.30 3.99 -10.81
C HIS A 122 10.18 4.05 -9.29
N ILE A 123 9.02 3.67 -8.74
CA ILE A 123 8.79 3.66 -7.29
C ILE A 123 9.79 2.73 -6.59
N LEU A 124 9.96 1.50 -7.08
CA LEU A 124 10.91 0.53 -6.53
C LEU A 124 12.34 1.08 -6.47
N ASN A 125 12.82 1.64 -7.58
CA ASN A 125 14.18 2.21 -7.67
C ASN A 125 14.35 3.41 -6.74
N ARG A 126 13.33 4.26 -6.57
CA ARG A 126 13.39 5.38 -5.62
C ARG A 126 13.45 4.90 -4.17
N VAL A 127 12.64 3.90 -3.79
CA VAL A 127 12.67 3.32 -2.44
C VAL A 127 14.05 2.74 -2.12
N GLU A 128 14.66 2.00 -3.07
CA GLU A 128 16.00 1.42 -2.90
C GLU A 128 17.10 2.48 -2.86
N SER A 129 17.12 3.42 -3.81
CA SER A 129 18.17 4.45 -3.90
C SER A 129 18.16 5.49 -2.79
N LEU A 130 17.00 5.73 -2.17
CA LEU A 130 16.86 6.59 -0.99
C LEU A 130 17.05 5.83 0.33
N GLU A 131 17.30 4.51 0.26
CA GLU A 131 17.51 3.65 1.43
C GLU A 131 16.38 3.75 2.48
N LEU A 132 15.13 3.90 2.03
CA LEU A 132 13.98 4.20 2.89
C LEU A 132 13.59 3.06 3.84
N VAL A 133 14.03 1.84 3.55
CA VAL A 133 13.66 0.64 4.30
C VAL A 133 14.54 0.52 5.55
N GLN A 134 14.02 0.87 6.72
CA GLN A 134 14.81 0.89 7.96
C GLN A 134 14.53 -0.27 8.94
N SER A 135 13.51 -1.10 8.68
CA SER A 135 13.16 -2.24 9.54
C SER A 135 13.13 -3.58 8.79
N MET A 136 13.27 -4.68 9.53
CA MET A 136 13.18 -6.04 8.96
C MET A 136 11.80 -6.29 8.34
N PHE A 137 10.73 -5.79 8.97
CA PHE A 137 9.37 -5.88 8.43
C PHE A 137 9.28 -5.19 7.06
N LEU A 138 9.72 -3.94 6.96
CA LEU A 138 9.68 -3.20 5.70
C LEU A 138 10.57 -3.84 4.64
N ARG A 139 11.70 -4.43 5.04
CA ARG A 139 12.62 -5.10 4.11
C ARG A 139 11.99 -6.34 3.53
N ASN A 140 11.32 -7.13 4.37
CA ASN A 140 10.59 -8.29 3.88
C ASN A 140 9.42 -7.89 2.98
N LEU A 141 8.69 -6.82 3.33
CA LEU A 141 7.61 -6.30 2.51
C LEU A 141 8.11 -5.81 1.14
N LEU A 142 9.23 -5.08 1.10
CA LEU A 142 9.84 -4.65 -0.16
C LEU A 142 10.28 -5.86 -0.99
N ASN A 143 10.87 -6.89 -0.36
CA ASN A 143 11.25 -8.13 -1.04
C ASN A 143 10.04 -8.83 -1.65
N LEU A 144 8.91 -8.89 -0.95
CA LEU A 144 7.66 -9.43 -1.49
C LEU A 144 7.18 -8.62 -2.72
N SER A 145 7.11 -7.29 -2.61
CA SER A 145 6.70 -6.42 -3.72
C SER A 145 7.65 -6.50 -4.91
N LYS A 146 8.96 -6.58 -4.67
CA LYS A 146 10.00 -6.76 -5.71
C LYS A 146 9.92 -8.15 -6.34
N GLY A 147 9.66 -9.18 -5.55
CA GLY A 147 9.40 -10.54 -6.03
C GLY A 147 8.20 -10.58 -6.97
N PHE A 148 7.09 -9.93 -6.59
CA PHE A 148 5.91 -9.82 -7.44
C PHE A 148 6.20 -9.03 -8.73
N TRP A 149 6.90 -7.91 -8.64
CA TRP A 149 7.31 -7.14 -9.83
C TRP A 149 8.21 -7.98 -10.76
N THR A 150 9.16 -8.73 -10.21
CA THR A 150 10.07 -9.61 -10.97
C THR A 150 9.30 -10.73 -11.64
N TYR A 151 8.34 -11.33 -10.92
CA TYR A 151 7.44 -12.36 -11.45
C TYR A 151 6.64 -11.85 -12.64
N ARG A 152 6.14 -10.60 -12.58
CA ARG A 152 5.30 -10.01 -13.64
C ARG A 152 6.07 -9.60 -14.88
N PHE A 153 7.31 -9.12 -14.75
CA PHE A 153 7.99 -8.39 -15.82
C PHE A 153 9.39 -8.85 -16.20
N LYS A 154 9.99 -9.77 -15.44
CA LYS A 154 11.38 -10.22 -15.69
C LYS A 154 11.49 -11.72 -15.78
N ASP A 155 11.28 -12.40 -14.66
CA ASP A 155 11.48 -13.84 -14.53
C ASP A 155 10.45 -14.37 -13.53
N GLU A 156 9.50 -15.11 -14.08
CA GLU A 156 8.39 -15.70 -13.33
C GLU A 156 8.91 -16.60 -12.20
N LYS A 157 9.88 -17.48 -12.50
CA LYS A 157 10.38 -18.46 -11.54
C LYS A 157 11.15 -17.78 -10.42
N ALA A 158 12.08 -16.88 -10.77
CA ALA A 158 12.86 -16.14 -9.79
C ALA A 158 11.98 -15.26 -8.90
N GLY A 159 11.05 -14.52 -9.50
CA GLY A 159 10.10 -13.69 -8.75
C GLY A 159 9.21 -14.51 -7.82
N ASN A 160 8.75 -15.68 -8.28
CA ASN A 160 7.98 -16.59 -7.45
C ASN A 160 8.76 -17.10 -6.23
N THR A 161 10.01 -17.51 -6.43
CA THR A 161 10.90 -17.91 -5.33
C THR A 161 11.08 -16.77 -4.31
N MET A 162 11.30 -15.53 -4.76
CA MET A 162 11.42 -14.38 -3.87
C MET A 162 10.16 -14.14 -3.04
N MET A 163 8.98 -14.26 -3.65
CA MET A 163 7.71 -14.10 -2.94
C MET A 163 7.50 -15.20 -1.88
N LEU A 164 7.79 -16.46 -2.23
CA LEU A 164 7.65 -17.58 -1.30
C LEU A 164 8.59 -17.44 -0.09
N GLN A 165 9.84 -17.01 -0.31
CA GLN A 165 10.79 -16.72 0.77
C GLN A 165 10.29 -15.60 1.69
N ALA A 166 9.74 -14.52 1.12
CA ALA A 166 9.19 -13.42 1.91
C ALA A 166 7.95 -13.84 2.71
N LEU A 167 7.08 -14.70 2.14
CA LEU A 167 5.93 -15.26 2.83
C LEU A 167 6.34 -16.17 3.98
N GLU A 168 7.34 -17.02 3.78
CA GLU A 168 7.91 -17.87 4.83
C GLU A 168 8.40 -17.04 6.02
N ILE A 169 9.11 -15.94 5.76
CA ILE A 169 9.54 -15.01 6.82
C ILE A 169 8.31 -14.45 7.57
N PHE A 170 7.25 -14.02 6.86
CA PHE A 170 6.05 -13.55 7.56
C PHE A 170 5.38 -14.64 8.41
N HIS A 171 5.38 -15.90 7.98
CA HIS A 171 4.86 -17.01 8.80
C HIS A 171 5.73 -17.34 10.01
N GLN A 172 7.06 -17.16 9.90
CA GLN A 172 8.00 -17.48 10.98
C GLN A 172 8.07 -16.39 12.06
N ILE A 173 8.09 -15.12 11.66
CA ILE A 173 8.36 -14.00 12.58
C ILE A 173 7.28 -12.91 12.57
N GLY A 174 6.33 -12.96 11.64
CA GLY A 174 5.22 -12.01 11.55
C GLY A 174 4.05 -12.37 12.47
N SER A 175 3.07 -11.46 12.55
CA SER A 175 1.79 -11.83 13.15
C SER A 175 1.02 -12.76 12.20
N GLN A 176 0.20 -13.65 12.77
CA GLN A 176 -0.64 -14.55 11.99
C GLN A 176 -1.49 -13.79 10.97
N GLU A 177 -2.04 -12.63 11.33
CA GLU A 177 -2.83 -11.81 10.42
C GLU A 177 -2.04 -11.25 9.25
N ILE A 178 -0.78 -10.82 9.48
CA ILE A 178 0.09 -10.29 8.42
C ILE A 178 0.42 -11.40 7.42
N ALA A 179 0.81 -12.57 7.93
CA ALA A 179 1.18 -13.70 7.09
C ALA A 179 -0.01 -14.18 6.25
N GLN A 180 -1.19 -14.32 6.87
CA GLN A 180 -2.42 -14.69 6.17
C GLN A 180 -2.82 -13.67 5.10
N TYR A 181 -2.75 -12.37 5.42
CA TYR A 181 -3.08 -11.31 4.47
C TYR A 181 -2.21 -11.39 3.21
N TYR A 182 -0.88 -11.43 3.36
CA TYR A 182 0.02 -11.48 2.20
C TYR A 182 -0.04 -12.82 1.46
N GLN A 183 -0.28 -13.93 2.16
CA GLN A 183 -0.53 -15.22 1.52
C GLN A 183 -1.76 -15.17 0.61
N GLN A 184 -2.85 -14.56 1.09
CA GLN A 184 -4.07 -14.38 0.29
C GLN A 184 -3.81 -13.51 -0.95
N GLN A 185 -3.05 -12.42 -0.81
CA GLN A 185 -2.69 -11.58 -1.98
C GLN A 185 -1.88 -12.38 -3.01
N TYR A 186 -0.93 -13.21 -2.56
CA TYR A 186 -0.18 -14.10 -3.44
C TYR A 186 -1.10 -15.13 -4.12
N ASP A 187 -2.01 -15.75 -3.38
CA ASP A 187 -2.91 -16.76 -3.95
C ASP A 187 -3.85 -16.16 -5.01
N ILE A 188 -4.36 -14.94 -4.80
CA ILE A 188 -5.20 -14.21 -5.76
C ILE A 188 -4.39 -13.82 -7.01
N HIS A 189 -3.22 -13.20 -6.84
CA HIS A 189 -2.50 -12.57 -7.96
C HIS A 189 -1.49 -13.48 -8.69
N VAL A 190 -1.01 -14.54 -8.03
CA VAL A 190 0.01 -15.46 -8.57
C VAL A 190 -0.63 -16.80 -8.87
N LYS A 191 -1.24 -17.45 -7.87
CA LYS A 191 -1.91 -18.75 -8.07
C LYS A 191 -3.25 -18.64 -8.80
N LYS A 192 -3.83 -17.44 -8.88
CA LYS A 192 -5.16 -17.16 -9.47
C LYS A 192 -6.27 -17.99 -8.80
N VAL A 193 -6.15 -18.21 -7.50
CA VAL A 193 -7.21 -18.84 -6.70
C VAL A 193 -8.27 -17.79 -6.40
N ASN A 194 -9.52 -18.05 -6.80
CA ASN A 194 -10.65 -17.22 -6.37
C ASN A 194 -10.94 -17.53 -4.90
N VAL A 195 -10.75 -16.55 -4.02
CA VAL A 195 -11.05 -16.60 -2.57
C VAL A 195 -12.31 -15.81 -2.29
#